data_AF-A0AAD5MTU3-F1
#
_entry.id   AF-A0AAD5MTU3-F1
#
_cell.length_a   1.000
_cell.length_b   1.000
_cell.length_c   1.000
_cell.angle_alpha   90.00
_cell.angle_beta   90.00
_cell.angle_gamma   90.00
#
_symmetry.space_group_name_H-M   'P 1'
#
loop_
_entity.id
_entity.type
_entity.pdbx_description
1 polymer ?
#
loop_
_entity_poly.entity_id
_entity_poly.type
_entity_poly.pdbx_seq_one_letter_code
_entity_poly.pdbx_strand_id
1 'polypeptide(L)'
;MSTVSKKKSKKERKREAQIAKKDKQKHDGGEKQQKNVPRWHVEEDSHRIEERARRFADDMRTTATCVTPSAHPIRMRLVRGTCQNIEKSFFRLTTAPDPSQVRPPEVLEKSLENVKDKYRSGAPYRYLSDQLRSIRQDLTVQRVRNRFTVLVYEINARIALENKDREEFNKCQSQLKLLYHEIPNCPNEPEFIAYRLLYYIAMANTLDISSLLNGLSGSIRSDECVSFAMKVRRAVSLGNYVTLFRLFNAAPKMCPYIMDLFVERERKSALVCIFKSYRPTIPVVKVSEWLGMSESSLVEWLNMLDIECQEGGMLDCRVYATKTF
;
A
#
# COMPACT_ATOMS: atom_id res chain seq x y z
N MET A 1 5.34 49.40 67.40
CA MET A 1 4.95 48.09 66.86
C MET A 1 5.90 47.75 65.72
N SER A 2 6.95 46.98 66.02
CA SER A 2 8.05 46.69 65.08
C SER A 2 7.81 45.36 64.37
N THR A 3 7.84 45.38 63.04
CA THR A 3 7.66 44.23 62.14
C THR A 3 8.91 43.34 62.13
N VAL A 4 8.80 42.12 62.65
CA VAL A 4 9.85 41.10 62.56
C VAL A 4 9.71 40.35 61.23
N SER A 5 10.67 40.56 60.33
CA SER A 5 10.80 39.86 59.06
C SER A 5 11.39 38.46 59.29
N LYS A 6 10.58 37.39 59.15
CA LYS A 6 11.05 36.00 59.28
C LYS A 6 11.86 35.60 58.03
N LYS A 7 13.18 35.49 58.17
CA LYS A 7 14.06 34.87 57.17
C LYS A 7 13.72 33.38 57.03
N LYS A 8 13.19 32.98 55.87
CA LYS A 8 12.91 31.57 55.50
C LYS A 8 14.16 30.70 55.58
N SER A 9 14.01 29.47 56.08
CA SER A 9 15.10 28.50 56.28
C SER A 9 15.65 27.98 54.95
N LYS A 10 16.95 27.66 54.90
CA LYS A 10 17.65 27.07 53.74
C LYS A 10 16.99 25.77 53.26
N LYS A 11 16.30 25.04 54.15
CA LYS A 11 15.57 23.79 53.86
C LYS A 11 14.23 24.03 53.15
N GLU A 12 13.54 25.13 53.48
CA GLU A 12 12.29 25.53 52.80
C GLU A 12 12.56 26.02 51.37
N ARG A 13 13.61 26.85 51.18
CA ARG A 13 14.03 27.30 49.85
C ARG A 13 14.43 26.13 48.93
N LYS A 14 14.99 25.05 49.49
CA LYS A 14 15.36 23.84 48.74
C LYS A 14 14.14 22.99 48.33
N ARG A 15 13.09 22.96 49.17
CA ARG A 15 11.80 22.32 48.85
C ARG A 15 11.03 23.11 47.80
N GLU A 16 10.94 24.43 47.92
CA GLU A 16 10.30 25.30 46.92
C GLU A 16 11.01 25.18 45.55
N ALA A 17 12.35 25.11 45.53
CA ALA A 17 13.11 24.89 44.29
C ALA A 17 12.91 23.49 43.66
N GLN A 18 12.66 22.45 44.47
CA GLN A 18 12.34 21.10 43.98
C GLN A 18 10.91 21.02 43.44
N ILE A 19 9.96 21.72 44.05
CA ILE A 19 8.57 21.82 43.57
C ILE A 19 8.54 22.63 42.26
N ALA A 20 9.25 23.75 42.18
CA ALA A 20 9.38 24.53 40.95
C ALA A 20 10.10 23.77 39.81
N LYS A 21 11.05 22.87 40.12
CA LYS A 21 11.65 21.96 39.13
C LYS A 21 10.66 20.88 38.67
N LYS A 22 9.84 20.33 39.58
CA LYS A 22 8.79 19.35 39.24
C LYS A 22 7.67 19.97 38.40
N ASP A 23 7.31 21.22 38.66
CA ASP A 23 6.29 21.94 37.88
C ASP A 23 6.82 22.37 36.51
N LYS A 24 8.10 22.76 36.39
CA LYS A 24 8.74 22.94 35.07
C LYS A 24 8.81 21.63 34.27
N GLN A 25 9.08 20.50 34.92
CA GLN A 25 9.06 19.18 34.25
C GLN A 25 7.65 18.72 33.84
N LYS A 26 6.60 19.17 34.54
CA LYS A 26 5.20 18.92 34.15
C LYS A 26 4.73 19.81 33.01
N HIS A 27 5.27 21.02 32.89
CA HIS A 27 4.87 21.95 31.82
C HIS A 27 5.60 21.71 30.49
N ASP A 28 6.77 21.04 30.52
CA ASP A 28 7.55 20.63 29.33
C ASP A 28 7.18 19.24 28.79
N GLY A 29 6.31 18.50 29.50
CA GLY A 29 5.75 17.20 29.06
C GLY A 29 4.45 17.32 28.26
N GLY A 30 4.14 18.52 27.78
CA GLY A 30 2.87 18.93 27.19
C GLY A 30 2.82 18.98 25.67
N GLU A 31 3.74 18.35 24.95
CA GLU A 31 3.54 18.02 23.53
C GLU A 31 3.32 16.51 23.41
N LYS A 32 2.06 16.12 23.57
CA LYS A 32 1.59 14.78 23.25
C LYS A 32 1.98 14.48 21.81
N GLN A 33 2.85 13.48 21.64
CA GLN A 33 2.98 12.70 20.41
C GLN A 33 1.58 12.25 19.98
N GLN A 34 0.95 13.03 19.10
CA GLN A 34 0.15 12.46 18.04
C GLN A 34 1.12 11.52 17.33
N LYS A 35 0.95 10.20 17.52
CA LYS A 35 1.47 9.23 16.57
C LYS A 35 0.86 9.64 15.22
N ASN A 36 1.65 10.38 14.44
CA ASN A 36 1.41 10.59 13.03
C ASN A 36 1.34 9.18 12.44
N VAL A 37 0.13 8.66 12.27
CA VAL A 37 -0.12 7.67 11.23
C VAL A 37 0.43 8.34 9.98
N PRO A 38 1.41 7.76 9.28
CA PRO A 38 1.93 8.40 8.09
C PRO A 38 0.74 8.50 7.14
N ARG A 39 0.25 9.74 6.96
CA ARG A 39 -0.72 10.07 5.93
C ARG A 39 0.08 9.99 4.65
N TRP A 40 0.11 8.79 4.08
CA TRP A 40 0.66 8.54 2.77
C TRP A 40 -0.21 9.29 1.78
N HIS A 41 0.21 10.52 1.48
CA HIS A 41 -0.24 11.18 0.27
C HIS A 41 0.28 10.33 -0.87
N VAL A 42 -0.63 9.74 -1.65
CA VAL A 42 -0.30 9.49 -3.05
C VAL A 42 0.09 10.88 -3.55
N GLU A 43 1.36 11.08 -3.92
CA GLU A 43 1.69 12.23 -4.74
C GLU A 43 0.82 12.09 -6.00
N GLU A 44 -0.29 12.82 -6.00
CA GLU A 44 -1.05 13.20 -7.19
C GLU A 44 -0.16 14.11 -8.01
N ASP A 45 0.87 13.49 -8.56
CA ASP A 45 1.55 13.99 -9.71
C ASP A 45 1.18 13.06 -10.87
N SER A 46 -0.12 12.71 -11.02
CA SER A 46 -0.59 12.33 -12.35
C SER A 46 -0.19 13.45 -13.32
N HIS A 47 -0.23 14.72 -12.92
CA HIS A 47 0.30 15.79 -13.75
C HIS A 47 1.83 15.74 -13.93
N ARG A 48 2.70 15.55 -12.92
CA ARG A 48 4.18 15.51 -13.15
C ARG A 48 4.73 14.17 -13.66
N ILE A 49 4.05 13.05 -13.44
CA ILE A 49 4.35 11.72 -13.99
C ILE A 49 3.82 11.61 -15.41
N GLU A 50 2.61 12.10 -15.68
CA GLU A 50 2.09 12.23 -17.04
C GLU A 50 2.78 13.37 -17.79
N GLU A 51 3.30 14.40 -17.12
CA GLU A 51 4.18 15.41 -17.73
C GLU A 51 5.60 14.86 -17.93
N ARG A 52 6.11 13.95 -17.09
CA ARG A 52 7.32 13.17 -17.44
C ARG A 52 7.05 12.29 -18.66
N ALA A 53 5.96 11.54 -18.67
CA ALA A 53 5.57 10.69 -19.80
C ALA A 53 5.24 11.49 -21.07
N ARG A 54 4.58 12.66 -20.94
CA ARG A 54 4.28 13.60 -22.02
C ARG A 54 5.52 14.35 -22.48
N ARG A 55 6.46 14.75 -21.63
CA ARG A 55 7.76 15.29 -22.08
C ARG A 55 8.53 14.26 -22.91
N PHE A 56 8.37 12.97 -22.62
CA PHE A 56 8.90 11.89 -23.46
C PHE A 56 8.07 11.62 -24.73
N ALA A 57 6.77 11.98 -24.77
CA ALA A 57 5.86 11.77 -25.90
C ALA A 57 5.71 12.99 -26.84
N ASP A 58 5.81 14.23 -26.33
CA ASP A 58 5.78 15.49 -27.10
C ASP A 58 7.02 15.64 -27.98
N ASP A 59 8.14 14.99 -27.59
CA ASP A 59 9.32 14.80 -28.44
C ASP A 59 8.99 14.06 -29.77
N MET A 60 7.81 13.40 -29.85
CA MET A 60 7.28 12.85 -31.11
C MET A 60 6.46 13.84 -31.95
N ARG A 61 5.76 14.82 -31.35
CA ARG A 61 4.90 15.77 -32.10
C ARG A 61 5.70 16.89 -32.77
N THR A 62 6.80 17.34 -32.17
CA THR A 62 7.64 18.41 -32.72
C THR A 62 8.40 18.00 -33.99
N THR A 63 8.45 16.70 -34.31
CA THR A 63 9.06 16.20 -35.56
C THR A 63 8.22 16.44 -36.82
N ALA A 64 7.00 16.95 -36.70
CA ALA A 64 6.12 17.22 -37.84
C ALA A 64 6.16 18.68 -38.35
N THR A 65 6.78 19.63 -37.64
CA THR A 65 6.77 21.04 -38.09
C THR A 65 7.98 21.84 -37.63
N CYS A 66 8.58 22.52 -38.61
CA CYS A 66 9.54 23.62 -38.54
C CYS A 66 11.05 23.31 -38.49
N VAL A 67 11.70 23.93 -39.48
CA VAL A 67 13.10 23.97 -39.83
C VAL A 67 13.73 25.16 -39.10
N THR A 68 14.72 24.96 -38.23
CA THR A 68 15.89 25.86 -38.00
C THR A 68 16.89 25.18 -37.05
N PRO A 69 18.22 25.42 -37.18
CA PRO A 69 19.24 24.71 -36.42
C PRO A 69 19.75 25.55 -35.23
N SER A 70 19.47 25.14 -33.99
CA SER A 70 20.24 25.60 -32.82
C SER A 70 20.06 24.65 -31.62
N ALA A 71 21.19 24.25 -31.04
CA ALA A 71 21.36 23.41 -29.84
C ALA A 71 20.58 22.09 -29.83
N HIS A 72 21.21 21.01 -30.30
CA HIS A 72 20.67 19.65 -30.23
C HIS A 72 20.43 19.24 -28.76
N PRO A 73 19.18 19.07 -28.28
CA PRO A 73 18.96 18.20 -27.14
C PRO A 73 19.40 16.79 -27.55
N ILE A 74 20.11 16.08 -26.67
CA ILE A 74 20.56 14.71 -26.92
C ILE A 74 19.31 13.86 -27.22
N ARG A 75 19.04 13.65 -28.51
CA ARG A 75 18.02 12.74 -29.00
C ARG A 75 18.47 11.36 -28.53
N MET A 76 17.92 10.89 -27.40
CA MET A 76 18.17 9.53 -26.92
C MET A 76 17.74 8.57 -28.03
N ARG A 77 18.71 8.14 -28.83
CA ARG A 77 18.53 7.12 -29.86
C ARG A 77 17.87 5.92 -29.19
N LEU A 78 16.89 5.32 -29.85
CA LEU A 78 16.29 4.06 -29.42
C LEU A 78 17.43 3.05 -29.23
N VAL A 79 17.80 2.79 -27.98
CA VAL A 79 18.86 1.85 -27.65
C VAL A 79 18.30 0.47 -27.88
N ARG A 80 18.92 -0.31 -28.76
CA ARG A 80 18.69 -1.76 -28.85
C ARG A 80 19.77 -2.43 -28.02
N GLY A 81 19.36 -3.16 -27.00
CA GLY A 81 20.28 -3.88 -26.13
C GLY A 81 21.04 -4.98 -26.87
N THR A 82 22.27 -5.26 -26.45
CA THR A 82 23.08 -6.39 -26.96
C THR A 82 23.52 -7.34 -25.85
N CYS A 83 23.17 -7.07 -24.59
CA CYS A 83 23.53 -7.90 -23.44
C CYS A 83 22.89 -9.29 -23.52
N GLN A 84 23.69 -10.35 -23.45
CA GLN A 84 23.23 -11.74 -23.49
C GLN A 84 23.11 -12.39 -22.09
N ASN A 85 23.37 -11.64 -21.02
CA ASN A 85 23.33 -12.17 -19.66
C ASN A 85 21.88 -12.46 -19.24
N ILE A 86 21.61 -13.68 -18.78
CA ILE A 86 20.27 -14.06 -18.28
C ILE A 86 19.99 -13.42 -16.93
N GLU A 87 20.96 -13.46 -16.01
CA GLU A 87 20.88 -12.80 -14.70
C GLU A 87 21.66 -11.49 -14.76
N LYS A 88 21.03 -10.40 -14.33
CA LYS A 88 21.65 -9.08 -14.32
C LYS A 88 21.08 -8.24 -13.19
N SER A 89 21.94 -7.73 -12.31
CA SER A 89 21.50 -6.87 -11.21
C SER A 89 20.93 -5.55 -11.70
N PHE A 90 20.05 -4.95 -10.90
CA PHE A 90 19.49 -3.64 -11.19
C PHE A 90 20.51 -2.54 -10.89
N PHE A 91 20.70 -1.61 -11.83
CA PHE A 91 21.59 -0.46 -11.66
C PHE A 91 20.84 0.82 -11.95
N ARG A 92 20.96 1.85 -11.10
CA ARG A 92 20.38 3.16 -11.42
C ARG A 92 21.18 3.80 -12.54
N LEU A 93 20.51 4.10 -13.66
CA LEU A 93 21.13 4.79 -14.79
C LEU A 93 21.25 6.29 -14.44
N THR A 94 22.49 6.77 -14.35
CA THR A 94 22.82 8.20 -14.15
C THR A 94 23.35 8.85 -15.44
N THR A 95 23.64 8.04 -16.45
CA THR A 95 24.17 8.45 -17.76
C THR A 95 23.35 7.80 -18.89
N ALA A 96 23.68 8.12 -20.14
CA ALA A 96 23.08 7.47 -21.29
C ALA A 96 23.32 5.94 -21.22
N PRO A 97 22.29 5.11 -21.42
CA PRO A 97 22.40 3.66 -21.28
C PRO A 97 23.30 3.08 -22.38
N ASP A 98 24.33 2.33 -21.96
CA ASP A 98 25.18 1.55 -22.86
C ASP A 98 24.40 0.34 -23.40
N PRO A 99 24.28 0.17 -24.73
CA PRO A 99 23.66 -1.01 -25.35
C PRO A 99 24.18 -2.34 -24.80
N SER A 100 25.47 -2.43 -24.46
CA SER A 100 26.10 -3.65 -23.92
C SER A 100 25.54 -4.07 -22.55
N GLN A 101 24.94 -3.11 -21.84
CA GLN A 101 24.36 -3.30 -20.51
C GLN A 101 22.84 -3.49 -20.55
N VAL A 102 22.21 -3.49 -21.71
CA VAL A 102 20.75 -3.64 -21.87
C VAL A 102 20.48 -4.96 -22.58
N ARG A 103 19.58 -5.80 -22.05
CA ARG A 103 19.22 -7.08 -22.68
C ARG A 103 18.16 -6.87 -23.76
N PRO A 104 18.31 -7.43 -24.97
CA PRO A 104 17.28 -7.37 -25.99
C PRO A 104 16.06 -8.25 -25.62
N PRO A 105 14.89 -8.05 -26.28
CA PRO A 105 13.64 -8.73 -25.93
C PRO A 105 13.73 -10.26 -25.79
N GLU A 106 14.41 -10.93 -26.70
CA GLU A 106 14.58 -12.39 -26.70
C GLU A 106 15.39 -12.90 -25.49
N VAL A 107 16.30 -12.08 -24.96
CA VAL A 107 17.04 -12.40 -23.74
C VAL A 107 16.18 -12.08 -22.52
N LEU A 108 15.40 -10.99 -22.55
CA LEU A 108 14.49 -10.63 -21.46
C LEU A 108 13.41 -11.70 -21.22
N GLU A 109 12.91 -12.34 -22.27
CA GLU A 109 12.00 -13.48 -22.15
C GLU A 109 12.64 -14.65 -21.40
N LYS A 110 13.89 -14.99 -21.76
CA LYS A 110 14.67 -16.02 -21.04
C LYS A 110 14.98 -15.62 -19.61
N SER A 111 15.32 -14.36 -19.36
CA SER A 111 15.53 -13.81 -18.01
C SER A 111 14.28 -13.94 -17.16
N LEU A 112 13.10 -13.65 -17.72
CA LEU A 112 11.84 -13.80 -16.99
C LEU A 112 11.55 -15.26 -16.67
N GLU A 113 11.79 -16.21 -17.59
CA GLU A 113 11.60 -17.63 -17.29
C GLU A 113 12.56 -18.11 -16.20
N ASN A 114 13.84 -17.70 -16.24
CA ASN A 114 14.77 -17.99 -15.16
C ASN A 114 14.27 -17.43 -13.81
N VAL A 115 13.74 -16.21 -13.78
CA VAL A 115 13.14 -15.65 -12.54
C VAL A 115 11.95 -16.49 -12.06
N LYS A 116 11.09 -16.97 -12.96
CA LYS A 116 9.97 -17.85 -12.62
C LYS A 116 10.46 -19.18 -12.03
N ASP A 117 11.51 -19.77 -12.60
CA ASP A 117 12.10 -21.01 -12.10
C ASP A 117 12.76 -20.82 -10.72
N LYS A 118 13.47 -19.71 -10.54
CA LYS A 118 14.07 -19.34 -9.24
C LYS A 118 13.00 -19.09 -8.18
N TYR A 119 11.89 -18.43 -8.54
CA TYR A 119 10.75 -18.25 -7.65
C TYR A 119 10.15 -19.61 -7.24
N ARG A 120 9.90 -20.53 -8.19
CA ARG A 120 9.44 -21.90 -7.89
C ARG A 120 10.41 -22.69 -7.01
N SER A 121 11.70 -22.41 -7.12
CA SER A 121 12.77 -23.03 -6.32
C SER A 121 12.98 -22.39 -4.94
N GLY A 122 12.16 -21.40 -4.55
CA GLY A 122 12.26 -20.75 -3.24
C GLY A 122 13.40 -19.73 -3.11
N ALA A 123 13.83 -19.11 -4.23
CA ALA A 123 14.85 -18.07 -4.18
C ALA A 123 14.42 -16.88 -3.30
N PRO A 124 15.38 -16.21 -2.62
CA PRO A 124 15.05 -15.11 -1.71
C PRO A 124 14.45 -13.92 -2.46
N TYR A 125 13.44 -13.26 -1.86
CA TYR A 125 12.75 -12.11 -2.45
C TYR A 125 13.70 -11.00 -2.92
N ARG A 126 14.77 -10.73 -2.16
CA ARG A 126 15.75 -9.71 -2.52
C ARG A 126 16.37 -9.96 -3.91
N TYR A 127 16.64 -11.22 -4.25
CA TYR A 127 17.14 -11.59 -5.56
C TYR A 127 16.06 -11.42 -6.64
N LEU A 128 14.85 -11.92 -6.38
CA LEU A 128 13.73 -11.84 -7.33
C LEU A 128 13.36 -10.39 -7.67
N SER A 129 13.24 -9.54 -6.65
CA SER A 129 12.95 -8.10 -6.78
C SER A 129 14.03 -7.38 -7.57
N ASP A 130 15.31 -7.68 -7.32
CA ASP A 130 16.44 -7.12 -8.07
C ASP A 130 16.39 -7.50 -9.56
N GLN A 131 16.19 -8.80 -9.86
CA GLN A 131 16.09 -9.29 -11.24
C GLN A 131 14.89 -8.70 -11.98
N LEU A 132 13.70 -8.67 -11.37
CA LEU A 132 12.50 -8.10 -11.98
C LEU A 132 12.63 -6.59 -12.22
N ARG A 133 13.26 -5.86 -11.29
CA ARG A 133 13.54 -4.43 -11.46
C ARG A 133 14.50 -4.19 -12.63
N SER A 134 15.53 -5.03 -12.75
CA SER A 134 16.49 -5.01 -13.85
C SER A 134 15.82 -5.31 -15.21
N ILE A 135 14.91 -6.29 -15.28
CA ILE A 135 14.16 -6.61 -16.51
C ILE A 135 13.26 -5.43 -16.92
N ARG A 136 12.49 -4.87 -15.97
CA ARG A 136 11.61 -3.72 -16.25
C ARG A 136 12.38 -2.48 -16.68
N GLN A 137 13.58 -2.27 -16.14
CA GLN A 137 14.46 -1.21 -16.56
C GLN A 137 14.87 -1.36 -18.04
N ASP A 138 15.31 -2.56 -18.43
CA ASP A 138 15.72 -2.82 -19.82
C ASP A 138 14.55 -2.64 -20.80
N LEU A 139 13.33 -3.05 -20.41
CA LEU A 139 12.12 -2.79 -21.19
C LEU A 139 11.83 -1.30 -21.33
N THR A 140 12.00 -0.54 -20.25
CA THR A 140 11.76 0.91 -20.23
C THR A 140 12.77 1.66 -21.10
N VAL A 141 14.06 1.32 -20.98
CA VAL A 141 15.16 1.92 -21.76
C VAL A 141 14.95 1.70 -23.26
N GLN A 142 14.51 0.51 -23.64
CA GLN A 142 14.25 0.14 -25.03
C GLN A 142 12.85 0.56 -25.52
N ARG A 143 12.04 1.19 -24.66
CA ARG A 143 10.65 1.60 -24.94
C ARG A 143 9.77 0.43 -25.43
N VAL A 144 9.99 -0.77 -24.91
CA VAL A 144 9.21 -1.96 -25.26
C VAL A 144 7.94 -1.97 -24.42
N ARG A 145 6.79 -1.78 -25.07
CA ARG A 145 5.45 -1.73 -24.44
C ARG A 145 4.51 -2.67 -25.18
N ASN A 146 4.50 -3.93 -24.76
CA ASN A 146 3.67 -4.98 -25.35
C ASN A 146 3.14 -5.92 -24.25
N ARG A 147 2.48 -7.02 -24.66
CA ARG A 147 1.93 -8.02 -23.72
C ARG A 147 2.99 -8.65 -22.81
N PHE A 148 4.23 -8.80 -23.29
CA PHE A 148 5.34 -9.28 -22.47
C PHE A 148 5.69 -8.27 -21.37
N THR A 149 5.74 -6.97 -21.69
CA THR A 149 5.93 -5.92 -20.69
C THR A 149 4.86 -5.97 -19.60
N VAL A 150 3.59 -6.11 -19.99
CA VAL A 150 2.47 -6.27 -19.05
C VAL A 150 2.71 -7.46 -18.13
N LEU A 151 3.01 -8.63 -18.69
CA LEU A 151 3.28 -9.86 -17.92
C LEU A 151 4.40 -9.68 -16.89
N VAL A 152 5.51 -9.02 -17.26
CA VAL A 152 6.63 -8.74 -16.34
C VAL A 152 6.16 -7.89 -15.16
N TYR A 153 5.38 -6.84 -15.41
CA TYR A 153 4.85 -5.99 -14.35
C TYR A 153 3.83 -6.71 -13.46
N GLU A 154 2.96 -7.54 -14.04
CA GLU A 154 2.00 -8.33 -13.29
C GLU A 154 2.69 -9.33 -12.36
N ILE A 155 3.69 -10.07 -12.86
CA ILE A 155 4.46 -11.03 -12.05
C ILE A 155 5.18 -10.31 -10.92
N ASN A 156 5.85 -9.18 -11.20
CA ASN A 156 6.53 -8.42 -10.16
C ASN A 156 5.55 -7.88 -9.11
N ALA A 157 4.37 -7.40 -9.53
CA ALA A 157 3.36 -6.94 -8.59
C ALA A 157 2.85 -8.06 -7.67
N ARG A 158 2.62 -9.27 -8.20
CA ARG A 158 2.20 -10.43 -7.39
C ARG A 158 3.28 -10.85 -6.40
N ILE A 159 4.53 -11.01 -6.84
CA ILE A 159 5.65 -11.35 -5.95
C ILE A 159 5.85 -10.27 -4.87
N ALA A 160 5.70 -8.99 -5.21
CA ALA A 160 5.77 -7.90 -4.23
C ALA A 160 4.65 -7.98 -3.18
N LEU A 161 3.42 -8.34 -3.56
CA LEU A 161 2.31 -8.53 -2.63
C LEU A 161 2.59 -9.66 -1.63
N GLU A 162 3.09 -10.81 -2.10
CA GLU A 162 3.44 -11.95 -1.23
C GLU A 162 4.47 -11.57 -0.17
N ASN A 163 5.40 -10.68 -0.55
CA ASN A 163 6.50 -10.24 0.30
C ASN A 163 6.20 -8.94 1.06
N LYS A 164 4.94 -8.48 1.08
CA LYS A 164 4.47 -7.26 1.75
C LYS A 164 5.22 -5.98 1.31
N ASP A 165 5.80 -5.98 0.11
CA ASP A 165 6.49 -4.84 -0.48
C ASP A 165 5.51 -3.92 -1.21
N ARG A 166 4.85 -3.08 -0.41
CA ARG A 166 3.81 -2.16 -0.87
C ARG A 166 4.34 -1.11 -1.84
N GLU A 167 5.58 -0.67 -1.66
CA GLU A 167 6.17 0.35 -2.51
C GLU A 167 6.44 -0.19 -3.92
N GLU A 168 7.00 -1.40 -4.02
CA GLU A 168 7.25 -2.05 -5.30
C GLU A 168 5.93 -2.40 -6.01
N PHE A 169 4.94 -2.89 -5.28
CA PHE A 169 3.59 -3.12 -5.79
C PHE A 169 2.97 -1.83 -6.36
N ASN A 170 3.04 -0.71 -5.64
CA ASN A 170 2.50 0.57 -6.09
C ASN A 170 3.20 1.08 -7.36
N LYS A 171 4.53 0.92 -7.46
CA LYS A 171 5.27 1.23 -8.69
C LYS A 171 4.79 0.39 -9.87
N CYS A 172 4.50 -0.90 -9.66
CA CYS A 172 3.92 -1.74 -10.69
C CYS A 172 2.50 -1.30 -11.08
N GLN A 173 1.65 -1.00 -10.10
CA GLN A 173 0.26 -0.56 -10.30
C GLN A 173 0.17 0.68 -11.20
N SER A 174 0.99 1.70 -10.93
CA SER A 174 1.01 2.93 -11.74
C SER A 174 1.39 2.65 -13.19
N GLN A 175 2.36 1.74 -13.42
CA GLN A 175 2.74 1.38 -14.79
C GLN A 175 1.72 0.49 -15.49
N LEU A 176 1.12 -0.47 -14.78
CA LEU A 176 0.06 -1.31 -15.32
C LEU A 176 -1.17 -0.49 -15.73
N LYS A 177 -1.51 0.58 -14.99
CA LYS A 177 -2.56 1.53 -15.40
C LYS A 177 -2.35 2.06 -16.81
N LEU A 178 -1.12 2.51 -17.11
CA LEU A 178 -0.76 3.07 -18.40
C LEU A 178 -0.73 1.98 -19.48
N LEU A 179 -0.11 0.83 -19.16
CA LEU A 179 0.01 -0.27 -20.11
C LEU A 179 -1.35 -0.85 -20.53
N TYR A 180 -2.32 -0.98 -19.62
CA TYR A 180 -3.67 -1.46 -19.97
C TYR A 180 -4.45 -0.48 -20.86
N HIS A 181 -4.22 0.82 -20.72
CA HIS A 181 -4.81 1.82 -21.61
C HIS A 181 -4.24 1.72 -23.04
N GLU A 182 -2.97 1.35 -23.17
CA GLU A 182 -2.30 1.25 -24.48
C GLU A 182 -2.45 -0.11 -25.15
N ILE A 183 -2.55 -1.19 -24.36
CA ILE A 183 -2.51 -2.57 -24.86
C ILE A 183 -3.90 -3.21 -24.68
N PRO A 184 -4.65 -3.46 -25.77
CA PRO A 184 -5.99 -4.01 -25.68
C PRO A 184 -5.99 -5.50 -25.32
N ASN A 185 -7.13 -5.96 -24.78
CA ASN A 185 -7.42 -7.36 -24.47
C ASN A 185 -6.42 -7.98 -23.49
N CYS A 186 -6.10 -7.27 -22.41
CA CYS A 186 -5.29 -7.78 -21.32
C CYS A 186 -6.16 -8.61 -20.34
N PRO A 187 -5.93 -9.93 -20.21
CA PRO A 187 -6.83 -10.81 -19.45
C PRO A 187 -6.85 -10.53 -17.95
N ASN A 188 -5.75 -10.01 -17.39
CA ASN A 188 -5.63 -9.74 -15.96
C ASN A 188 -5.91 -8.27 -15.61
N GLU A 189 -6.30 -7.43 -16.56
CA GLU A 189 -6.67 -6.04 -16.27
C GLU A 189 -7.72 -5.92 -15.14
N PRO A 190 -8.82 -6.72 -15.13
CA PRO A 190 -9.82 -6.65 -14.05
C PRO A 190 -9.25 -6.97 -12.67
N GLU A 191 -8.32 -7.93 -12.57
CA GLU A 191 -7.63 -8.27 -11.33
C GLU A 191 -6.88 -7.06 -10.75
N PHE A 192 -6.11 -6.37 -11.60
CA PHE A 192 -5.32 -5.23 -11.16
C PHE A 192 -6.17 -3.97 -10.91
N ILE A 193 -7.31 -3.84 -11.57
CA ILE A 193 -8.33 -2.83 -11.24
C ILE A 193 -8.90 -3.10 -9.85
N ALA A 194 -9.26 -4.35 -9.54
CA ALA A 194 -9.76 -4.74 -8.22
C ALA A 194 -8.73 -4.45 -7.12
N TYR A 195 -7.48 -4.82 -7.36
CA TYR A 195 -6.37 -4.51 -6.46
C TYR A 195 -6.21 -3.01 -6.20
N ARG A 196 -6.35 -2.18 -7.24
CA ARG A 196 -6.28 -0.72 -7.12
C ARG A 196 -7.44 -0.17 -6.31
N LEU A 197 -8.66 -0.67 -6.55
CA LEU A 197 -9.84 -0.26 -5.79
C LEU A 197 -9.70 -0.60 -4.30
N LEU A 198 -9.24 -1.82 -3.98
CA LEU A 198 -8.95 -2.24 -2.60
C LEU A 198 -7.86 -1.37 -1.94
N TYR A 199 -6.83 -1.00 -2.70
CA TYR A 199 -5.79 -0.10 -2.21
C TYR A 199 -6.35 1.30 -1.88
N TYR A 200 -7.20 1.87 -2.75
CA TYR A 200 -7.84 3.16 -2.47
C TYR A 200 -8.78 3.11 -1.27
N ILE A 201 -9.48 1.99 -1.05
CA ILE A 201 -10.28 1.76 0.16
C ILE A 201 -9.38 1.75 1.41
N ALA A 202 -8.23 1.07 1.33
CA ALA A 202 -7.28 1.02 2.43
C ALA A 202 -6.81 2.44 2.84
N MET A 203 -6.50 3.27 1.84
CA MET A 203 -6.03 4.65 2.01
C MET A 203 -7.15 5.67 2.27
N ALA A 204 -8.42 5.23 2.31
CA ALA A 204 -9.59 6.11 2.44
C ALA A 204 -9.65 7.24 1.39
N ASN A 205 -9.18 6.98 0.18
CA ASN A 205 -9.15 7.96 -0.91
C ASN A 205 -10.47 7.94 -1.71
N THR A 206 -11.46 8.70 -1.26
CA THR A 206 -12.81 8.72 -1.84
C THR A 206 -12.88 9.30 -3.25
N LEU A 207 -11.98 10.24 -3.59
CA LEU A 207 -11.92 10.86 -4.91
C LEU A 207 -11.46 9.84 -5.96
N ASP A 208 -10.35 9.14 -5.70
CA ASP A 208 -9.82 8.12 -6.60
C ASP A 208 -10.75 6.92 -6.74
N ILE A 209 -11.46 6.53 -5.66
CA ILE A 209 -12.51 5.51 -5.73
C ILE A 209 -13.60 5.94 -6.72
N SER A 210 -14.08 7.17 -6.62
CA SER A 210 -15.16 7.68 -7.47
C SER A 210 -14.72 7.78 -8.93
N SER A 211 -13.53 8.31 -9.16
CA SER A 211 -12.90 8.43 -10.49
C SER A 211 -12.72 7.05 -11.14
N LEU A 212 -12.16 6.08 -10.41
CA LEU A 212 -11.97 4.72 -10.91
C LEU A 212 -13.29 4.08 -11.30
N LEU A 213 -14.31 4.16 -10.43
CA LEU A 213 -15.62 3.54 -10.69
C LEU A 213 -16.35 4.15 -11.90
N ASN A 214 -16.18 5.45 -12.15
CA ASN A 214 -16.77 6.13 -13.31
C ASN A 214 -16.12 5.70 -14.63
N GLY A 215 -14.83 5.34 -14.61
CA GLY A 215 -14.12 4.86 -15.79
C GLY A 215 -14.35 3.39 -16.14
N LEU A 216 -15.08 2.61 -15.32
CA LEU A 216 -15.29 1.18 -15.57
C LEU A 216 -16.42 0.92 -16.56
N SER A 217 -16.13 0.09 -17.56
CA SER A 217 -17.14 -0.48 -18.45
C SER A 217 -18.02 -1.52 -17.73
N GLY A 218 -19.19 -1.81 -18.29
CA GLY A 218 -20.11 -2.82 -17.76
C GLY A 218 -19.49 -4.23 -17.69
N SER A 219 -18.70 -4.61 -18.68
CA SER A 219 -18.03 -5.93 -18.74
C SER A 219 -16.97 -6.08 -17.64
N ILE A 220 -16.17 -5.05 -17.39
CA ILE A 220 -15.16 -5.06 -16.33
C ILE A 220 -15.83 -5.13 -14.96
N ARG A 221 -16.98 -4.46 -14.77
CA ARG A 221 -17.75 -4.51 -13.51
C ARG A 221 -18.30 -5.90 -13.18
N SER A 222 -18.59 -6.72 -14.19
CA SER A 222 -19.07 -8.09 -14.00
C SER A 222 -17.97 -9.09 -13.68
N ASP A 223 -16.69 -8.73 -13.84
CA ASP A 223 -15.57 -9.58 -13.44
C ASP A 223 -15.64 -9.90 -11.95
N GLU A 224 -15.27 -11.14 -11.60
CA GLU A 224 -15.32 -11.66 -10.23
C GLU A 224 -14.52 -10.77 -9.26
N CYS A 225 -13.30 -10.37 -9.63
CA CYS A 225 -12.41 -9.59 -8.76
C CYS A 225 -12.93 -8.16 -8.59
N VAL A 226 -13.41 -7.54 -9.66
CA VAL A 226 -13.92 -6.16 -9.61
C VAL A 226 -15.24 -6.10 -8.84
N SER A 227 -16.15 -7.04 -9.11
CA SER A 227 -17.40 -7.20 -8.36
C SER A 227 -17.14 -7.43 -6.87
N PHE A 228 -16.16 -8.27 -6.54
CA PHE A 228 -15.69 -8.47 -5.18
C PHE A 228 -15.22 -7.15 -4.53
N ALA A 229 -14.31 -6.41 -5.16
CA ALA A 229 -13.78 -5.17 -4.62
C ALA A 229 -14.87 -4.08 -4.44
N MET A 230 -15.87 -4.04 -5.33
CA MET A 230 -17.04 -3.17 -5.18
C MET A 230 -17.92 -3.57 -3.99
N LYS A 231 -18.11 -4.87 -3.73
CA LYS A 231 -18.83 -5.36 -2.54
C LYS A 231 -18.08 -5.00 -1.26
N VAL A 232 -16.75 -5.15 -1.25
CA VAL A 232 -15.89 -4.72 -0.13
C VAL A 232 -16.03 -3.23 0.13
N ARG A 233 -15.95 -2.39 -0.92
CA ARG A 233 -16.17 -0.94 -0.81
C ARG A 233 -17.51 -0.63 -0.12
N ARG A 234 -18.59 -1.26 -0.57
CA ARG A 234 -19.93 -1.06 0.00
C ARG A 234 -19.99 -1.50 1.46
N ALA A 235 -19.40 -2.64 1.81
CA ALA A 235 -19.36 -3.12 3.18
C ALA A 235 -18.62 -2.15 4.11
N VAL A 236 -17.45 -1.63 3.69
CA VAL A 236 -16.68 -0.63 4.44
C VAL A 236 -17.44 0.67 4.57
N SER A 237 -18.01 1.22 3.48
CA SER A 237 -18.75 2.49 3.52
C SER A 237 -20.00 2.44 4.41
N LEU A 238 -20.63 1.26 4.56
CA LEU A 238 -21.81 1.06 5.41
C LEU A 238 -21.45 0.62 6.84
N GLY A 239 -20.17 0.41 7.16
CA GLY A 239 -19.74 -0.17 8.44
C GLY A 239 -20.25 -1.61 8.65
N ASN A 240 -20.58 -2.34 7.58
CA ASN A 240 -21.08 -3.71 7.65
C ASN A 240 -19.91 -4.71 7.80
N TYR A 241 -19.38 -4.79 9.02
CA TYR A 241 -18.23 -5.63 9.35
C TYR A 241 -18.50 -7.13 9.14
N VAL A 242 -19.71 -7.63 9.42
CA VAL A 242 -20.07 -9.03 9.18
C VAL A 242 -19.91 -9.40 7.70
N THR A 243 -20.40 -8.53 6.80
CA THR A 243 -20.25 -8.75 5.35
C THR A 243 -18.79 -8.59 4.92
N LEU A 244 -18.08 -7.60 5.47
CA LEU A 244 -16.67 -7.39 5.17
C LEU A 244 -15.81 -8.62 5.50
N PHE A 245 -15.97 -9.24 6.67
CA PHE A 245 -15.16 -10.38 7.07
C PHE A 245 -15.59 -11.69 6.38
N ARG A 246 -16.87 -11.83 6.01
CA ARG A 246 -17.29 -12.88 5.07
C ARG A 246 -16.63 -12.73 3.71
N LEU A 247 -16.56 -11.51 3.18
CA LEU A 247 -15.86 -11.22 1.93
C LEU A 247 -14.35 -11.49 2.07
N PHE A 248 -13.73 -11.08 3.16
CA PHE A 248 -12.31 -11.34 3.41
C PHE A 248 -11.97 -12.84 3.35
N ASN A 249 -12.79 -13.69 3.95
CA ASN A 249 -12.59 -15.15 3.94
C ASN A 249 -12.85 -15.80 2.57
N ALA A 250 -13.65 -15.16 1.72
CA ALA A 250 -14.00 -15.62 0.38
C ALA A 250 -13.31 -14.80 -0.73
N ALA A 251 -12.21 -14.13 -0.40
CA ALA A 251 -11.57 -13.18 -1.30
C ALA A 251 -10.85 -13.91 -2.46
N PRO A 252 -11.07 -13.51 -3.72
CA PRO A 252 -10.46 -14.15 -4.88
C PRO A 252 -9.00 -13.71 -5.05
N LYS A 253 -8.20 -14.58 -5.67
CA LYS A 253 -6.79 -14.33 -6.05
C LYS A 253 -5.99 -13.75 -4.88
N MET A 254 -5.25 -12.66 -5.10
CA MET A 254 -4.41 -12.02 -4.08
C MET A 254 -5.08 -10.81 -3.40
N CYS A 255 -6.41 -10.68 -3.51
CA CYS A 255 -7.15 -9.64 -2.79
C CYS A 255 -6.88 -9.62 -1.27
N PRO A 256 -6.74 -10.78 -0.55
CA PRO A 256 -6.41 -10.78 0.87
C PRO A 256 -5.18 -9.95 1.24
N TYR A 257 -4.10 -10.04 0.47
CA TYR A 257 -2.84 -9.33 0.73
C TYR A 257 -3.02 -7.80 0.78
N ILE A 258 -3.98 -7.27 0.01
CA ILE A 258 -4.30 -5.84 -0.02
C ILE A 258 -5.32 -5.50 1.07
N MET A 259 -6.25 -6.41 1.37
CA MET A 259 -7.20 -6.22 2.47
C MET A 259 -6.51 -6.17 3.84
N ASP A 260 -5.42 -6.91 4.03
CA ASP A 260 -4.58 -6.85 5.24
C ASP A 260 -4.10 -5.43 5.59
N LEU A 261 -4.07 -4.50 4.62
CA LEU A 261 -3.72 -3.10 4.85
C LEU A 261 -4.72 -2.37 5.77
N PHE A 262 -5.96 -2.82 5.84
CA PHE A 262 -7.03 -2.13 6.57
C PHE A 262 -7.91 -3.04 7.44
N VAL A 263 -7.83 -4.37 7.28
CA VAL A 263 -8.60 -5.34 8.07
C VAL A 263 -8.48 -5.14 9.57
N GLU A 264 -7.28 -4.85 10.09
CA GLU A 264 -7.08 -4.61 11.53
C GLU A 264 -7.83 -3.36 12.02
N ARG A 265 -7.79 -2.27 11.24
CA ARG A 265 -8.53 -1.04 11.52
C ARG A 265 -10.03 -1.31 11.57
N GLU A 266 -10.55 -2.07 10.60
CA GLU A 266 -11.98 -2.40 10.53
C GLU A 266 -12.40 -3.36 11.67
N ARG A 267 -11.53 -4.29 12.09
CA ARG A 267 -11.80 -5.17 13.25
C ARG A 267 -11.93 -4.37 14.54
N LYS A 268 -11.02 -3.42 14.76
CA LYS A 268 -11.06 -2.51 15.92
C LYS A 268 -12.34 -1.65 15.91
N SER A 269 -12.68 -1.09 14.75
CA SER A 269 -13.91 -0.31 14.56
C SER A 269 -15.17 -1.15 14.86
N ALA A 270 -15.24 -2.36 14.32
CA ALA A 270 -16.32 -3.30 14.58
C ALA A 270 -16.45 -3.66 16.06
N LEU A 271 -15.34 -3.92 16.73
CA LEU A 271 -15.31 -4.25 18.16
C LEU A 271 -15.85 -3.10 19.03
N VAL A 272 -15.49 -1.85 18.73
CA VAL A 272 -16.07 -0.68 19.42
C VAL A 272 -17.57 -0.60 19.20
N CYS A 273 -18.04 -0.88 17.98
CA CYS A 273 -19.47 -0.91 17.67
C CYS A 273 -20.21 -1.98 18.49
N ILE A 274 -19.63 -3.18 18.60
CA ILE A 274 -20.17 -4.29 19.41
C ILE A 274 -20.28 -3.87 20.88
N PHE A 275 -19.22 -3.31 21.47
CA PHE A 275 -19.23 -2.89 22.89
C PHE A 275 -20.28 -1.86 23.23
N LYS A 276 -20.62 -0.98 22.28
CA LYS A 276 -21.63 0.06 22.46
C LYS A 276 -23.05 -0.44 22.22
N SER A 277 -23.22 -1.49 21.41
CA SER A 277 -24.54 -1.95 20.96
C SER A 277 -25.13 -3.08 21.81
N TYR A 278 -24.28 -3.87 22.48
CA TYR A 278 -24.71 -5.04 23.27
C TYR A 278 -24.57 -4.81 24.79
N ARG A 279 -25.53 -5.34 25.56
CA ARG A 279 -25.59 -5.26 27.03
C ARG A 279 -26.32 -6.49 27.62
N PRO A 280 -25.87 -7.06 28.75
CA PRO A 280 -24.61 -6.77 29.44
C PRO A 280 -23.40 -7.44 28.75
N THR A 281 -23.61 -8.61 28.14
CA THR A 281 -22.55 -9.46 27.60
C THR A 281 -22.86 -9.93 26.18
N ILE A 282 -21.85 -10.39 25.46
CA ILE A 282 -21.98 -11.08 24.18
C ILE A 282 -21.13 -12.37 24.18
N PRO A 283 -21.62 -13.49 23.62
CA PRO A 283 -20.81 -14.70 23.49
C PRO A 283 -19.57 -14.48 22.63
N VAL A 284 -18.41 -14.98 23.07
CA VAL A 284 -17.13 -14.87 22.34
C VAL A 284 -17.24 -15.51 20.95
N VAL A 285 -17.96 -16.64 20.84
CA VAL A 285 -18.28 -17.33 19.57
C VAL A 285 -18.94 -16.42 18.54
N LYS A 286 -19.81 -15.50 18.96
CA LYS A 286 -20.49 -14.59 18.02
C LYS A 286 -19.57 -13.47 17.55
N VAL A 287 -18.71 -12.99 18.43
CA VAL A 287 -17.71 -11.98 18.06
C VAL A 287 -16.68 -12.58 17.09
N SER A 288 -16.24 -13.83 17.31
CA SER A 288 -15.27 -14.50 16.44
C SER A 288 -15.86 -14.76 15.04
N GLU A 289 -17.11 -15.23 14.99
CA GLU A 289 -17.88 -15.41 13.75
C GLU A 289 -17.99 -14.09 12.96
N TRP A 290 -18.33 -12.98 13.62
CA TRP A 290 -18.51 -11.69 12.97
C TRP A 290 -17.21 -11.03 12.53
N LEU A 291 -16.11 -11.25 13.26
CA LEU A 291 -14.78 -10.71 12.92
C LEU A 291 -13.97 -11.62 11.98
N GLY A 292 -14.53 -12.76 11.60
CA GLY A 292 -13.94 -13.71 10.65
C GLY A 292 -12.63 -14.30 11.15
N MET A 293 -12.58 -14.75 12.41
CA MET A 293 -11.43 -15.42 13.00
C MET A 293 -11.88 -16.58 13.90
N SER A 294 -10.98 -17.51 14.23
CA SER A 294 -11.27 -18.53 15.23
C SER A 294 -11.44 -17.90 16.62
N GLU A 295 -12.12 -18.60 17.53
CA GLU A 295 -12.20 -18.14 18.93
C GLU A 295 -10.82 -18.02 19.57
N SER A 296 -9.92 -18.98 19.33
CA SER A 296 -8.55 -18.94 19.84
C SER A 296 -7.80 -17.68 19.42
N SER A 297 -7.79 -17.38 18.12
CA SER A 297 -7.16 -16.17 17.58
C SER A 297 -7.84 -14.90 18.06
N LEU A 298 -9.17 -14.91 18.28
CA LEU A 298 -9.87 -13.79 18.87
C LEU A 298 -9.42 -13.54 20.30
N VAL A 299 -9.33 -14.58 21.13
CA VAL A 299 -8.91 -14.46 22.53
C VAL A 299 -7.48 -13.92 22.62
N GLU A 300 -6.55 -14.46 21.82
CA GLU A 300 -5.18 -13.94 21.74
C GLU A 300 -5.15 -12.46 21.31
N TRP A 301 -5.94 -12.11 20.29
CA TRP A 301 -6.01 -10.74 19.78
C TRP A 301 -6.62 -9.77 20.80
N LEU A 302 -7.67 -10.19 21.52
CA LEU A 302 -8.28 -9.39 22.58
C LEU A 302 -7.34 -9.24 23.79
N ASN A 303 -6.58 -10.28 24.14
CA ASN A 303 -5.57 -10.20 25.20
C ASN A 303 -4.46 -9.19 24.85
N MET A 304 -4.00 -9.15 23.59
CA MET A 304 -3.06 -8.11 23.12
C MET A 304 -3.63 -6.69 23.20
N LEU A 305 -4.96 -6.54 23.30
CA LEU A 305 -5.66 -5.27 23.45
C LEU A 305 -6.07 -4.98 24.90
N ASP A 306 -5.57 -5.73 25.88
CA ASP A 306 -5.97 -5.65 27.30
C ASP A 306 -7.49 -5.87 27.50
N ILE A 307 -8.03 -6.90 26.85
CA ILE A 307 -9.44 -7.31 26.94
C ILE A 307 -9.47 -8.78 27.37
N GLU A 308 -9.83 -9.02 28.63
CA GLU A 308 -9.86 -10.36 29.20
C GLU A 308 -11.08 -11.14 28.69
N CYS A 309 -10.83 -12.33 28.14
CA CYS A 309 -11.85 -13.27 27.71
C CYS A 309 -11.29 -14.71 27.64
N GLN A 310 -12.19 -15.70 27.52
CA GLN A 310 -11.87 -17.12 27.39
C GLN A 310 -12.72 -17.74 26.27
N GLU A 311 -12.23 -18.81 25.65
CA GLU A 311 -12.99 -19.59 24.66
C GLU A 311 -14.27 -20.15 25.28
N GLY A 312 -15.37 -20.14 24.51
CA GLY A 312 -16.71 -20.48 25.00
C GLY A 312 -17.30 -19.51 26.03
N GLY A 313 -16.57 -18.44 26.37
CA GLY A 313 -16.96 -17.47 27.39
C GLY A 313 -17.89 -16.37 26.89
N MET A 314 -18.11 -15.39 27.78
CA MET A 314 -18.90 -14.20 27.53
C MET A 314 -18.03 -12.96 27.69
N LEU A 315 -18.18 -12.00 26.79
CA LEU A 315 -17.47 -10.72 26.80
C LEU A 315 -18.35 -9.66 27.44
N ASP A 316 -17.92 -9.06 28.56
CA ASP A 316 -18.69 -8.01 29.25
C ASP A 316 -18.56 -6.67 28.52
N CYS A 317 -19.57 -6.32 27.74
CA CYS A 317 -19.60 -5.09 26.96
C CYS A 317 -19.68 -3.83 27.85
N ARG A 318 -20.09 -3.94 29.12
CA ARG A 318 -20.17 -2.79 30.05
C ARG A 318 -18.79 -2.28 30.41
N VAL A 319 -17.85 -3.20 30.66
CA VAL A 319 -16.46 -2.90 31.00
C VAL A 319 -15.77 -2.15 29.86
N TYR A 320 -16.06 -2.53 28.61
CA TYR A 320 -15.36 -2.02 27.43
C TYR A 320 -16.14 -0.97 26.62
N ALA A 321 -17.27 -0.48 27.12
CA ALA A 321 -18.17 0.42 26.38
C ALA A 321 -17.52 1.77 26.00
N THR A 322 -16.57 2.23 26.80
CA THR A 322 -15.81 3.48 26.58
C THR A 322 -14.48 3.24 25.87
N LYS A 323 -14.13 1.98 25.57
CA LYS A 323 -12.87 1.62 24.93
C LYS A 323 -12.82 2.15 23.50
N THR A 324 -11.67 2.69 23.14
CA THR A 324 -11.34 3.22 21.80
C THR A 324 -9.92 2.76 21.46
N PHE A 325 -9.58 2.70 20.17
CA PHE A 325 -8.33 2.12 19.68
C PHE A 325 -7.49 3.10 18.87
#